data_AF-A0A1H9T7S3-F1
#
_entry.id   AF-A0A1H9T7S3-F1
#
_cell.length_a   1.000
_cell.length_b   1.000
_cell.length_c   1.000
_cell.angle_alpha   90.00
_cell.angle_beta   90.00
_cell.angle_gamma   90.00
#
_symmetry.space_group_name_H-M   'P 1'
#
loop_
_entity.id
_entity.type
_entity.pdbx_description
1 polymer ?
#
loop_
_entity_poly.entity_id
_entity_poly.type
_entity_poly.pdbx_seq_one_letter_code
_entity_poly.pdbx_strand_id
1 'polypeptide(L)'
;MQSERREHPGNMDEALPDVMMRVVSELHDVAYLIERIEPMLGEIAGDPQVNAPHRIQVLQGIDLAVQKTRGLAEFIDTITAALPESWLVDISTALNLVKLADMQKSLANGLRHGHSQPLTEAAGDFEAF
;
A
#
# COMPACT_ATOMS: atom_id res chain seq x y z
N MET A 1 -17.23 -25.55 -38.21
CA MET A 1 -17.00 -24.21 -37.64
C MET A 1 -16.15 -24.39 -36.40
N GLN A 2 -14.83 -24.33 -36.59
CA GLN A 2 -13.86 -24.41 -35.50
C GLN A 2 -13.96 -23.08 -34.75
N SER A 3 -14.36 -23.11 -33.49
CA SER A 3 -14.38 -21.92 -32.65
C SER A 3 -12.94 -21.53 -32.37
N GLU A 4 -12.50 -20.42 -32.93
CA GLU A 4 -11.28 -19.73 -32.53
C GLU A 4 -11.36 -19.45 -31.02
N ARG A 5 -10.62 -20.21 -30.21
CA ARG A 5 -10.21 -19.72 -28.89
C ARG A 5 -9.35 -18.50 -29.15
N ARG A 6 -9.94 -17.31 -29.01
CA ARG A 6 -9.16 -16.12 -28.72
C ARG A 6 -8.47 -16.37 -27.39
N GLU A 7 -7.21 -16.77 -27.44
CA GLU A 7 -6.30 -16.63 -26.31
C GLU A 7 -6.31 -15.16 -25.92
N HIS A 8 -6.99 -14.84 -24.83
CA HIS A 8 -6.88 -13.53 -24.21
C HIS A 8 -5.46 -13.45 -23.66
N PRO A 9 -4.69 -12.40 -23.99
CA PRO A 9 -3.33 -12.28 -23.49
C PRO A 9 -3.37 -12.16 -21.96
N GLY A 10 -2.94 -13.23 -21.29
CA GLY A 10 -2.61 -13.27 -19.85
C GLY A 10 -3.79 -13.10 -18.90
N ASN A 11 -4.58 -14.15 -18.65
CA ASN A 11 -5.31 -14.23 -17.38
C ASN A 11 -4.26 -14.22 -16.26
N MET A 12 -4.10 -13.09 -15.57
CA MET A 12 -3.35 -13.02 -14.31
C MET A 12 -4.24 -13.56 -13.19
N ASP A 13 -4.64 -14.83 -13.34
CA ASP A 13 -5.43 -15.55 -12.35
C ASP A 13 -4.51 -15.92 -11.20
N GLU A 14 -4.76 -15.30 -10.05
CA GLU A 14 -3.97 -15.52 -8.83
C GLU A 14 -4.87 -16.00 -7.69
N ALA A 15 -4.28 -16.73 -6.74
CA ALA A 15 -5.01 -17.15 -5.55
C ALA A 15 -5.47 -15.91 -4.77
N LEU A 16 -6.77 -15.81 -4.51
CA LEU A 16 -7.37 -14.69 -3.81
C LEU A 16 -6.69 -14.42 -2.45
N PRO A 17 -6.33 -15.44 -1.63
CA PRO A 17 -5.60 -15.19 -0.40
C PRO A 17 -4.27 -14.46 -0.62
N ASP A 18 -3.51 -14.81 -1.66
CA ASP A 18 -2.21 -14.18 -1.96
C ASP A 18 -2.38 -12.72 -2.41
N VAL A 19 -3.43 -12.44 -3.19
CA VAL A 19 -3.80 -11.06 -3.55
C VAL A 19 -4.16 -10.26 -2.31
N MET A 20 -4.97 -10.81 -1.42
CA MET A 20 -5.37 -10.13 -0.18
C MET A 20 -4.17 -9.87 0.73
N MET A 21 -3.23 -10.81 0.86
CA MET A 21 -2.01 -10.60 1.66
C MET A 21 -1.09 -9.50 1.10
N ARG A 22 -1.08 -9.29 -0.23
CA ARG A 22 -0.41 -8.12 -0.82
C ARG A 22 -1.10 -6.82 -0.41
N VAL A 23 -2.43 -6.77 -0.44
CA VAL A 23 -3.19 -5.60 0.02
C VAL A 23 -2.96 -5.31 1.51
N VAL A 24 -2.91 -6.34 2.36
CA VAL A 24 -2.58 -6.21 3.78
C VAL A 24 -1.20 -5.59 3.98
N SER A 25 -0.21 -6.05 3.21
CA SER A 25 1.16 -5.53 3.27
C SER A 25 1.21 -4.05 2.86
N GLU A 26 0.56 -3.69 1.76
CA GLU A 26 0.47 -2.29 1.30
C GLU A 26 -0.23 -1.38 2.32
N LEU A 27 -1.27 -1.86 3.01
CA LEU A 27 -1.94 -1.09 4.07
C LEU A 27 -1.01 -0.86 5.27
N HIS A 28 -0.21 -1.86 5.68
CA HIS A 28 0.80 -1.65 6.71
C HIS A 28 1.86 -0.63 6.29
N ASP A 29 2.32 -0.68 5.04
CA ASP A 29 3.28 0.28 4.51
C ASP A 29 2.69 1.70 4.46
N VAL A 30 1.43 1.86 4.06
CA VAL A 30 0.72 3.14 4.13
C VAL A 30 0.62 3.65 5.57
N ALA A 31 0.28 2.78 6.53
CA ALA A 31 0.23 3.17 7.94
C ALA A 31 1.59 3.67 8.45
N TYR A 32 2.68 3.00 8.05
CA TYR A 32 4.04 3.42 8.36
C TYR A 32 4.40 4.76 7.71
N LEU A 33 4.03 4.98 6.45
CA LEU A 33 4.24 6.26 5.76
C LEU A 33 3.49 7.40 6.46
N ILE A 34 2.25 7.17 6.92
CA ILE A 34 1.47 8.17 7.64
C ILE A 34 2.11 8.50 9.00
N GLU A 35 2.51 7.49 9.77
CA GLU A 35 3.18 7.65 11.08
C GLU A 35 4.47 8.47 10.95
N ARG A 36 5.21 8.32 9.84
CA ARG A 36 6.43 9.07 9.56
C ARG A 36 6.23 10.55 9.25
N ILE A 37 5.02 10.98 8.88
CA ILE A 37 4.70 12.40 8.63
C ILE A 37 4.63 13.19 9.96
N GLU A 38 4.30 12.52 11.07
CA GLU A 38 4.16 13.13 12.39
C GLU A 38 5.38 13.96 12.84
N PRO A 39 6.62 13.42 12.85
CA PRO A 39 7.80 14.20 13.26
C PRO A 39 8.10 15.37 12.30
N MET A 40 7.87 15.19 11.00
CA MET A 40 8.15 16.21 9.98
C MET A 40 7.27 17.45 10.14
N LEU A 41 6.00 17.26 10.53
CA LEU A 41 5.10 18.38 10.81
C LEU A 41 5.50 19.16 12.06
N GLY A 42 6.15 18.50 13.03
CA GLY A 42 6.74 19.17 14.19
C GLY A 42 7.83 20.16 13.81
N GLU A 43 8.63 19.86 12.78
CA GLU A 43 9.73 20.71 12.30
C GLU A 43 9.23 21.90 11.47
N ILE A 44 8.13 21.75 10.71
CA ILE A 44 7.60 22.78 9.80
C ILE A 44 6.75 23.83 10.56
N ALA A 45 6.11 23.47 11.67
CA ALA A 45 5.04 24.26 12.29
C ALA A 45 5.47 25.56 13.03
N GLY A 46 6.76 25.92 13.06
CA GLY A 46 7.22 27.17 13.67
C GLY A 46 6.95 27.25 15.18
N ASP A 47 6.66 28.45 15.70
CA ASP A 47 6.49 28.69 17.15
C ASP A 47 5.35 27.82 17.74
N PRO A 48 5.67 26.81 18.58
CA PRO A 48 4.71 25.86 19.11
C PRO A 48 3.64 26.50 20.02
N GLN A 49 3.83 27.75 20.44
CA GLN A 49 2.95 28.43 21.40
C GLN A 49 1.73 29.10 20.76
N VAL A 50 1.79 29.49 19.48
CA VAL A 50 0.71 30.22 18.80
C VAL A 50 -0.33 29.27 18.16
N ASN A 51 0.07 28.07 17.78
CA ASN A 51 -0.76 27.11 17.01
C ASN A 51 -1.12 25.83 17.76
N ALA A 52 -0.96 25.79 19.08
CA ALA A 52 -1.05 24.55 19.87
C ALA A 52 -2.37 23.76 19.70
N PRO A 53 -3.58 24.36 19.73
CA PRO A 53 -4.82 23.60 19.59
C PRO A 53 -4.99 22.98 18.19
N HIS A 54 -4.64 23.73 17.15
CA HIS A 54 -4.70 23.25 15.77
C HIS A 54 -3.68 22.13 15.52
N ARG A 55 -2.48 22.28 16.06
CA ARG A 55 -1.42 21.26 15.99
C ARG A 55 -1.85 19.95 16.68
N ILE A 56 -2.47 20.02 17.85
CA ILE A 56 -2.98 18.82 18.54
C ILE A 56 -4.04 18.11 17.69
N GLN A 57 -4.95 18.85 17.05
CA GLN A 57 -5.97 18.26 16.18
C GLN A 57 -5.36 17.55 14.97
N VAL A 58 -4.33 18.14 14.36
CA VAL A 58 -3.61 17.51 13.23
C VAL A 58 -2.91 16.22 13.67
N LEU A 59 -2.20 16.23 14.80
CA LEU A 59 -1.52 15.04 15.33
C LEU A 59 -2.51 13.92 15.66
N GLN A 60 -3.67 14.26 16.25
CA GLN A 60 -4.76 13.31 16.49
C GLN A 60 -5.33 12.75 15.18
N GLY A 61 -5.47 13.59 14.15
CA GLY A 61 -5.90 13.15 12.82
C GLY A 61 -4.95 12.14 12.20
N ILE A 62 -3.64 12.31 12.40
CA ILE A 62 -2.60 11.38 11.94
C ILE A 62 -2.68 10.06 12.69
N ASP A 63 -2.70 10.09 14.03
CA ASP A 63 -2.85 8.88 14.84
C ASP A 63 -4.12 8.09 14.46
N LEU A 64 -5.24 8.79 14.28
CA LEU A 64 -6.49 8.18 13.83
C LEU A 64 -6.35 7.52 12.44
N ALA A 65 -5.64 8.17 11.51
CA ALA A 65 -5.40 7.61 10.18
C ALA A 65 -4.51 6.35 10.24
N VAL A 66 -3.47 6.35 11.08
CA VAL A 66 -2.62 5.17 11.35
C VAL A 66 -3.46 4.02 11.91
N GLN A 67 -4.24 4.27 12.96
CA GLN A 67 -5.09 3.26 13.59
C GLN A 67 -6.11 2.67 12.63
N LYS A 68 -6.79 3.51 11.83
CA LYS A 68 -7.76 3.04 10.82
C LYS A 68 -7.09 2.17 9.75
N THR A 69 -5.92 2.56 9.29
CA THR A 69 -5.21 1.82 8.24
C THR A 69 -4.74 0.46 8.77
N ARG A 70 -4.16 0.40 9.98
CA ARG A 70 -3.79 -0.86 10.64
C ARG A 70 -5.01 -1.76 10.89
N GLY A 71 -6.10 -1.20 11.40
CA GLY A 71 -7.33 -1.96 11.63
C GLY A 71 -7.95 -2.55 10.35
N LEU A 72 -7.84 -1.86 9.21
CA LEU A 72 -8.27 -2.41 7.91
C LEU A 72 -7.36 -3.56 7.47
N ALA A 73 -6.05 -3.45 7.66
CA ALA A 73 -5.10 -4.52 7.34
C ALA A 73 -5.40 -5.78 8.17
N GLU A 74 -5.57 -5.63 9.49
CA GLU A 74 -5.90 -6.73 10.41
C GLU A 74 -7.25 -7.39 10.07
N PHE A 75 -8.25 -6.60 9.68
CA PHE A 75 -9.55 -7.12 9.26
C PHE A 75 -9.43 -7.98 7.98
N ILE A 76 -8.68 -7.51 6.98
CA ILE A 76 -8.46 -8.26 5.73
C ILE A 76 -7.64 -9.52 6.00
N ASP A 77 -6.58 -9.45 6.82
CA ASP A 77 -5.78 -10.61 7.23
C ASP A 77 -6.65 -11.70 7.89
N THR A 78 -7.54 -11.28 8.80
CA THR A 78 -8.47 -12.18 9.49
C THR A 78 -9.43 -12.87 8.52
N ILE A 79 -10.00 -12.14 7.56
CA ILE A 79 -10.87 -12.74 6.54
C ILE A 79 -10.07 -13.67 5.63
N THR A 80 -8.85 -13.28 5.26
CA THR A 80 -7.97 -14.03 4.36
C THR A 80 -7.64 -15.41 4.91
N ALA A 81 -7.44 -15.53 6.22
CA ALA A 81 -7.21 -16.81 6.90
C ALA A 81 -8.37 -17.82 6.73
N ALA A 82 -9.58 -17.37 6.40
CA ALA A 82 -10.74 -18.23 6.17
C ALA A 82 -10.98 -18.56 4.68
N LEU A 83 -10.20 -18.00 3.76
CA LEU A 83 -10.39 -18.16 2.31
C LEU A 83 -9.71 -19.44 1.77
N PRO A 84 -10.37 -20.22 0.90
CA PRO A 84 -9.72 -21.34 0.21
C PRO A 84 -8.65 -20.88 -0.78
N GLU A 85 -7.50 -21.56 -0.81
CA GLU A 85 -6.42 -21.31 -1.78
C GLU A 85 -6.84 -21.57 -3.24
N SER A 86 -7.87 -22.40 -3.45
CA SER A 86 -8.38 -22.72 -4.78
C SER A 86 -9.19 -21.60 -5.43
N TRP A 87 -9.50 -20.52 -4.70
CA TRP A 87 -10.22 -19.38 -5.26
C TRP A 87 -9.26 -18.52 -6.08
N LEU A 88 -9.48 -18.49 -7.39
CA LEU A 88 -8.70 -17.68 -8.32
C LEU A 88 -9.44 -16.39 -8.67
N VAL A 89 -8.69 -15.30 -8.82
CA VAL A 89 -9.19 -14.01 -9.25
C VAL A 89 -8.28 -13.42 -10.33
N ASP A 90 -8.86 -12.87 -11.40
CA ASP A 90 -8.13 -12.09 -12.39
C ASP A 90 -7.88 -10.68 -11.84
N ILE A 91 -6.61 -10.33 -11.66
CA ILE A 91 -6.23 -9.02 -11.13
C ILE A 91 -5.96 -7.97 -12.21
N SER A 92 -6.01 -8.33 -13.50
CA SER A 92 -5.60 -7.46 -14.62
C SER A 92 -6.32 -6.12 -14.61
N THR A 93 -7.64 -6.14 -14.42
CA THR A 93 -8.45 -4.90 -14.37
C THR A 93 -8.10 -4.05 -13.14
N ALA A 94 -7.92 -4.68 -11.97
CA ALA A 94 -7.59 -3.98 -10.74
C ALA A 94 -6.22 -3.31 -10.83
N LEU A 95 -5.20 -4.01 -11.35
CA LEU A 95 -3.86 -3.47 -11.55
C LEU A 95 -3.84 -2.27 -12.51
N ASN A 96 -4.66 -2.29 -13.56
CA ASN A 96 -4.74 -1.18 -14.52
C ASN A 96 -5.35 0.10 -13.92
N LEU A 97 -6.05 0.01 -12.78
CA LEU A 97 -6.59 1.16 -12.07
C LEU A 97 -5.57 1.80 -11.12
N VAL A 98 -4.50 1.09 -10.77
CA VAL A 98 -3.45 1.59 -9.88
C VAL A 98 -2.54 2.54 -10.65
N LYS A 99 -2.53 3.81 -10.25
CA LYS A 99 -1.77 4.87 -10.94
C LYS A 99 -0.34 5.04 -10.43
N LEU A 100 -0.08 4.66 -9.19
CA LEU A 100 1.25 4.72 -8.61
C LEU A 100 2.02 3.48 -9.06
N ALA A 101 3.04 3.68 -9.90
CA ALA A 101 3.79 2.59 -10.53
C ALA A 101 4.40 1.62 -9.51
N ASP A 102 4.90 2.12 -8.38
CA ASP A 102 5.48 1.29 -7.32
C ASP A 102 4.43 0.41 -6.63
N MET A 103 3.26 0.99 -6.31
CA MET A 103 2.13 0.23 -5.74
C MET A 103 1.60 -0.80 -6.75
N GLN A 104 1.47 -0.41 -8.03
CA GLN A 104 1.06 -1.32 -9.09
C GLN A 104 2.03 -2.51 -9.19
N LYS A 105 3.34 -2.25 -9.12
CA LYS A 105 4.38 -3.28 -9.16
C LYS A 105 4.35 -4.19 -7.93
N SER A 106 4.17 -3.61 -6.74
CA SER A 106 4.06 -4.38 -5.49
C SER A 106 2.85 -5.32 -5.51
N LEU A 107 1.69 -4.79 -5.95
CA LEU A 107 0.48 -5.56 -6.11
C LEU A 107 0.57 -6.60 -7.24
N ALA A 108 1.40 -6.38 -8.28
CA ALA A 108 1.52 -7.30 -9.40
C ALA A 108 2.48 -8.48 -9.17
N ASN A 109 3.53 -8.33 -8.35
CA ASN A 109 4.68 -9.24 -8.44
C ASN A 109 4.75 -10.39 -7.44
N GLY A 110 3.82 -10.57 -6.48
CA GLY A 110 3.77 -11.72 -5.55
C GLY A 110 5.01 -11.93 -4.63
N LEU A 111 6.13 -11.29 -4.95
CA LEU A 111 7.35 -11.22 -4.18
C LEU A 111 7.06 -10.31 -3.00
N ARG A 112 6.69 -10.94 -1.88
CA ARG A 112 6.69 -10.35 -0.54
C ARG A 112 8.03 -9.63 -0.37
N HIS A 113 8.07 -8.34 -0.66
CA HIS A 113 9.23 -7.52 -0.36
C HIS A 113 9.29 -7.49 1.16
N GLY A 114 10.43 -7.95 1.69
CA GLY A 114 10.73 -7.78 3.11
C GLY A 114 10.54 -6.31 3.45
N HIS A 115 9.75 -6.07 4.51
CA HIS A 115 9.30 -4.77 4.96
C HIS A 115 10.32 -3.64 4.81
N SER A 116 9.80 -2.49 4.40
CA SER A 116 10.43 -1.17 4.51
C SER A 116 11.80 -1.06 3.86
N GLN A 117 11.83 -0.82 2.54
CA GLN A 117 12.98 -0.11 1.97
C GLN A 117 13.03 1.28 2.64
N PRO A 118 14.10 1.64 3.36
CA PRO A 118 14.22 2.96 3.93
C PRO A 118 14.32 3.98 2.79
N LEU A 119 13.60 5.11 2.90
CA LEU A 119 13.66 6.26 1.97
C LEU A 119 15.06 6.93 1.91
N THR A 120 16.11 6.31 2.48
CA THR A 120 17.50 6.73 2.32
C THR A 120 18.12 6.29 1.00
N GLU A 121 17.46 5.47 0.18
CA GLU A 121 17.85 5.35 -1.23
C GLU A 121 17.32 6.60 -1.95
N ALA A 122 18.07 7.69 -1.78
CA ALA A 122 17.84 8.95 -2.45
C ALA A 122 17.74 8.69 -3.96
N ALA A 123 16.58 9.00 -4.53
CA ALA A 123 16.43 9.32 -5.94
C ALA A 123 17.19 10.64 -6.25
N GLY A 124 18.52 10.59 -6.10
CA GLY A 124 19.39 11.76 -6.02
C GLY A 124 20.82 11.47 -6.47
N ASP A 125 21.06 10.39 -7.20
CA ASP A 125 22.27 10.25 -8.02
C ASP A 125 21.98 10.90 -9.38
N PHE A 126 21.91 12.23 -9.38
CA PHE A 126 22.12 13.01 -10.60
C PHE A 126 23.61 12.92 -10.91
N GLU A 127 23.99 12.01 -11.81
CA GLU A 127 25.28 12.10 -12.50
C GLU A 127 25.35 13.49 -13.16
N ALA A 128 26.23 14.35 -12.63
CA ALA A 128 26.59 15.58 -13.30
C ALA A 128 27.32 15.22 -14.60
N PHE A 129 26.72 15.58 -15.75
CA PHE A 129 27.43 15.76 -17.01
C PHE A 129 27.86 17.22 -17.16
#